data_AF-Q3SB98-F1
#
_entry.id   AF-Q3SB98-F1
#
_cell.length_a   1.000
_cell.length_b   1.000
_cell.length_c   1.000
_cell.angle_alpha   90.00
_cell.angle_beta   90.00
_cell.angle_gamma   90.00
#
_symmetry.space_group_name_H-M   'P 1'
#
loop_
_entity.id
_entity.type
_entity.pdbx_description
1 polymer ?
#
loop_
_entity_poly.entity_id
_entity_poly.type
_entity_poly.pdbx_seq_one_letter_code
_entity_poly.pdbx_strand_id
1 'polypeptide(L)'
;MEREFRQRREKPNYKTLSEETYTYGNGNFIEVARKEVDGNEFISISKGRTLPDGTKRYKGGIGFPDDAELKAFIIQTLQEM
;
A
#
# COMPACT_ATOMS: atom_id res chain seq x y z
N MET A 1 -28.00 31.12 -6.60
CA MET A 1 -27.20 30.37 -5.61
C MET A 1 -26.81 29.05 -6.25
N GLU A 2 -25.68 29.05 -6.95
CA GLU A 2 -25.16 27.91 -7.70
C GLU A 2 -24.84 26.77 -6.74
N ARG A 3 -25.58 25.66 -6.87
CA ARG A 3 -25.15 24.39 -6.29
C ARG A 3 -24.22 23.77 -7.31
N GLU A 4 -22.92 23.93 -7.08
CA GLU A 4 -21.89 23.24 -7.87
C GLU A 4 -22.20 21.74 -7.90
N PHE A 5 -22.51 21.23 -9.10
CA PHE A 5 -22.56 19.80 -9.37
C PHE A 5 -21.15 19.25 -9.15
N ARG A 6 -20.86 18.74 -7.95
CA ARG A 6 -19.71 17.85 -7.75
C ARG A 6 -19.91 16.66 -8.69
N GLN A 7 -19.20 16.66 -9.82
CA GLN A 7 -19.11 15.50 -10.69
C GLN A 7 -18.76 14.29 -9.83
N ARG A 8 -19.61 13.27 -9.85
CA ARG A 8 -19.28 11.97 -9.26
C ARG A 8 -18.11 11.42 -10.06
N ARG A 9 -16.88 11.60 -9.57
CA ARG A 9 -15.72 10.89 -10.11
C ARG A 9 -16.03 9.40 -10.01
N GLU A 10 -15.85 8.68 -11.11
CA GLU A 10 -15.95 7.22 -11.09
C GLU A 10 -15.01 6.66 -10.03
N LYS A 11 -15.43 5.58 -9.38
CA LYS A 11 -14.57 4.95 -8.36
C LYS A 11 -13.34 4.40 -9.09
N PRO A 12 -12.12 4.73 -8.64
CA PRO A 12 -10.91 4.17 -9.22
C PRO A 12 -10.98 2.64 -9.15
N ASN A 13 -10.53 1.97 -10.21
CA ASN A 13 -10.48 0.51 -10.25
C ASN A 13 -9.15 0.04 -9.65
N TYR A 14 -9.22 -0.61 -8.48
CA TYR A 14 -8.03 -1.09 -7.77
C TYR A 14 -7.78 -2.56 -8.06
N LYS A 15 -6.55 -2.89 -8.45
CA LYS A 15 -6.07 -4.27 -8.61
C LYS A 15 -4.76 -4.48 -7.87
N THR A 16 -4.65 -5.54 -7.08
CA THR A 16 -3.34 -5.99 -6.55
C THR A 16 -2.70 -6.93 -7.57
N LEU A 17 -1.48 -6.61 -7.99
CA LEU A 17 -0.71 -7.40 -8.95
C LEU A 17 0.17 -8.44 -8.24
N SER A 18 0.80 -8.05 -7.14
CA SER A 18 1.59 -8.92 -6.28
C SER A 18 1.64 -8.38 -4.86
N GLU A 19 1.82 -9.26 -3.89
CA GLU A 19 2.01 -8.90 -2.49
C GLU A 19 2.91 -9.90 -1.78
N GLU A 20 3.71 -9.40 -0.84
CA GLU A 20 4.56 -10.19 0.02
C GLU A 20 4.42 -9.70 1.46
N THR A 21 4.24 -10.63 2.40
CA THR A 21 4.01 -10.31 3.81
C THR A 21 5.12 -10.90 4.66
N TYR A 22 5.72 -10.07 5.53
CA TYR A 22 6.64 -10.50 6.57
C TYR A 22 6.03 -10.30 7.95
N THR A 23 5.87 -11.39 8.70
CA THR A 23 5.34 -11.36 10.07
C THR A 23 6.47 -11.25 11.10
N TYR A 24 6.27 -10.45 12.15
CA TYR A 24 7.25 -10.28 13.22
C TYR A 24 6.59 -10.02 14.58
N GLY A 25 7.31 -10.36 15.65
CA GLY A 25 6.82 -10.25 17.02
C GLY A 25 5.52 -11.02 17.24
N ASN A 26 4.67 -10.54 18.16
CA ASN A 26 3.40 -11.18 18.48
C ASN A 26 2.29 -10.78 17.49
N GLY A 27 2.38 -11.32 16.27
CA GLY A 27 1.35 -11.17 15.24
C GLY A 27 1.36 -9.83 14.51
N ASN A 28 2.43 -9.03 14.55
CA ASN A 28 2.54 -7.88 13.65
C ASN A 28 2.99 -8.34 12.26
N PHE A 29 2.69 -7.54 11.25
CA PHE A 29 3.20 -7.78 9.90
C PHE A 29 3.55 -6.46 9.20
N ILE A 30 4.46 -6.56 8.24
CA ILE A 30 4.64 -5.61 7.14
C ILE A 30 4.27 -6.33 5.85
N GLU A 31 3.55 -5.65 4.97
CA GLU A 31 3.12 -6.14 3.67
C GLU A 31 3.60 -5.15 2.60
N VAL A 32 4.32 -5.64 1.60
CA VAL A 32 4.73 -4.88 0.42
C VAL A 32 3.92 -5.41 -0.75
N ALA A 33 3.12 -4.54 -1.38
CA ALA A 33 2.22 -4.93 -2.45
C ALA A 33 2.31 -3.97 -3.64
N ARG A 34 2.41 -4.52 -4.85
CA ARG A 34 2.31 -3.81 -6.12
C ARG A 34 0.86 -3.80 -6.57
N LYS A 35 0.34 -2.63 -6.88
CA LYS A 35 -1.07 -2.40 -7.20
C LYS A 35 -1.19 -1.54 -8.45
N GLU A 36 -2.31 -1.66 -9.14
CA GLU A 36 -2.69 -0.89 -10.31
C GLU A 36 -4.00 -0.14 -10.02
N VAL A 37 -4.06 1.15 -10.36
CA VAL A 37 -5.27 1.98 -10.35
C VAL A 37 -5.36 2.70 -11.67
N ASP A 38 -6.45 2.44 -12.38
CA ASP A 38 -6.78 3.07 -13.65
C ASP A 38 -5.60 3.02 -14.65
N GLY A 39 -4.87 1.89 -14.68
CA GLY A 39 -3.71 1.65 -15.54
C GLY A 39 -2.36 2.16 -15.03
N ASN A 40 -2.31 2.78 -13.85
CA ASN A 40 -1.05 3.24 -13.23
C ASN A 40 -0.62 2.29 -12.11
N GLU A 41 0.67 1.95 -12.06
CA GLU A 41 1.21 1.06 -11.03
C GLU A 41 1.82 1.84 -9.85
N PHE A 42 1.60 1.32 -8.64
CA PHE A 42 2.18 1.86 -7.41
C PHE A 42 2.49 0.74 -6.42
N ILE A 43 3.46 1.03 -5.56
CA ILE A 43 3.87 0.15 -4.48
C ILE A 43 3.24 0.67 -3.20
N SER A 44 2.71 -0.25 -2.40
CA SER A 44 2.20 0.03 -1.07
C SER A 44 2.97 -0.78 -0.05
N ILE A 45 3.47 -0.11 0.99
CA ILE A 45 4.08 -0.73 2.16
C ILE A 45 3.16 -0.47 3.34
N SER A 46 2.56 -1.53 3.87
CA SER A 46 1.55 -1.45 4.93
C SER A 46 2.00 -2.21 6.17
N LYS A 47 1.64 -1.70 7.34
CA LYS A 47 1.86 -2.35 8.64
C LYS A 47 0.52 -2.71 9.26
N GLY A 48 0.44 -3.89 9.87
CA GLY A 48 -0.74 -4.32 10.58
C GLY A 48 -0.45 -5.34 11.68
N ARG A 49 -1.52 -5.93 12.20
CA ARG A 49 -1.47 -7.09 13.07
C ARG A 49 -2.50 -8.13 12.63
N THR A 50 -2.12 -9.39 12.71
CA THR A 50 -3.03 -10.53 12.60
C THR A 50 -3.69 -10.75 13.95
N LEU A 51 -5.01 -10.89 13.96
CA LEU A 51 -5.82 -11.19 15.13
C LEU A 51 -5.88 -12.70 15.38
N PRO A 52 -6.28 -13.17 16.58
CA PRO A 52 -6.36 -14.61 16.88
C PRO A 52 -7.31 -15.40 15.97
N ASP A 53 -8.29 -14.72 15.38
CA ASP A 53 -9.22 -15.27 14.38
C ASP A 53 -8.61 -15.35 12.96
N GLY A 54 -7.36 -14.93 12.79
CA GLY A 54 -6.65 -14.85 11.50
C GLY A 54 -6.87 -13.55 10.73
N THR A 55 -7.74 -12.66 11.19
CA THR A 55 -8.06 -11.42 10.47
C THR A 55 -6.87 -10.44 10.46
N LYS A 56 -6.51 -9.93 9.29
CA LYS A 56 -5.51 -8.85 9.15
C LYS A 56 -6.14 -7.50 9.49
N ARG A 57 -5.64 -6.85 10.55
CA ARG A 57 -5.97 -5.46 10.89
C ARG A 57 -4.82 -4.52 10.53
N TYR A 58 -4.99 -3.79 9.44
CA TYR A 58 -4.05 -2.76 8.99
C TYR A 58 -4.09 -1.56 9.95
N LYS A 59 -2.90 -1.04 10.29
CA LYS A 59 -2.71 0.11 11.18
C LYS A 59 -2.32 1.38 10.41
N GLY A 60 -1.63 1.22 9.28
CA GLY A 60 -1.20 2.32 8.44
C GLY A 60 -0.27 1.82 7.34
N GLY A 61 0.06 2.69 6.40
CA GLY A 61 0.94 2.37 5.30
C GLY A 61 1.23 3.59 4.45
N ILE A 62 2.20 3.44 3.56
CA ILE A 62 2.55 4.42 2.54
C ILE A 62 2.34 3.79 1.17
N GLY A 63 1.86 4.60 0.22
CA GLY A 63 1.74 4.25 -1.18
C GLY A 63 2.52 5.24 -2.02
N PHE A 64 3.28 4.77 -2.97
CA PHE A 64 4.10 5.59 -3.86
C PHE A 64 4.16 4.99 -5.26
N PRO A 65 4.41 5.79 -6.31
CA PRO A 65 4.56 5.28 -7.69
C PRO A 65 5.62 4.18 -7.79
N ASP A 66 5.46 3.26 -8.75
CA ASP A 66 6.48 2.25 -9.06
C ASP A 66 7.68 2.87 -9.79
N ASP A 67 8.40 3.75 -9.10
CA ASP A 67 9.56 4.48 -9.59
C ASP A 67 10.87 3.80 -9.18
N ALA A 68 11.83 3.72 -10.11
CA ALA A 68 13.08 3.00 -9.90
C ALA A 68 14.02 3.72 -8.91
N GLU A 69 14.10 5.05 -8.97
CA GLU A 69 14.97 5.84 -8.10
C GLU A 69 14.45 5.82 -6.66
N LEU A 70 13.14 5.99 -6.48
CA LEU A 70 12.50 5.93 -5.17
C LEU A 70 12.66 4.54 -4.52
N LYS A 71 12.49 3.46 -5.30
CA LYS A 71 12.76 2.10 -4.81
C LYS A 71 14.21 1.94 -4.37
N ALA A 72 15.15 2.36 -5.20
CA ALA A 72 16.57 2.25 -4.89
C ALA A 72 16.92 3.01 -3.61
N PHE A 73 16.41 4.25 -3.46
CA PHE A 73 16.57 5.06 -2.27
C PHE A 73 16.04 4.35 -1.01
N ILE A 74 14.82 3.82 -1.04
CA ILE A 74 14.23 3.10 0.10
C ILE A 74 15.05 1.86 0.46
N ILE A 75 15.44 1.05 -0.53
CA ILE A 75 16.20 -0.19 -0.32
C ILE A 75 17.56 0.13 0.32
N GLN A 76 18.30 1.10 -0.26
CA GLN A 76 19.62 1.49 0.26
C GLN A 76 19.52 2.05 1.67
N THR A 77 18.57 2.96 1.91
CA THR A 77 18.36 3.54 3.26
C THR A 77 18.06 2.47 4.30
N LEU A 78 17.25 1.46 3.96
CA LEU A 78 16.94 0.35 4.88
C LEU A 78 18.12 -0.60 5.11
N GLN A 79 19.07 -0.70 4.18
CA GLN A 79 20.27 -1.52 4.34
C GLN A 79 21.35 -0.84 5.20
N GLU A 80 21.37 0.50 5.22
CA GLU A 80 22.37 1.29 5.94
C GLU A 80 21.97 1.68 7.37
N MET A 81 20.68 1.59 7.71
CA MET A 81 20.12 1.86 9.06
C MET A 81 20.27 0.66 9.98
#